data_AF-A0A0E2ZA39-F1
#
_entry.id   AF-A0A0E2ZA39-F1
#
_cell.length_a   1.000
_cell.length_b   1.000
_cell.length_c   1.000
_cell.angle_alpha   90.00
_cell.angle_beta   90.00
_cell.angle_gamma   90.00
#
_symmetry.space_group_name_H-M   'P 1'
#
loop_
_entity.id
_entity.type
_entity.pdbx_description
1 polymer ?
#
loop_
_entity_poly.entity_id
_entity_poly.type
_entity_poly.pdbx_seq_one_letter_code
_entity_poly.pdbx_strand_id
1 'polypeptide(L)'
;MEVSPVLQWAAFGIFAFISIAGALGMATTMSMFRSGIFLMASFIGVAGLFILLLADLLALLQIMMYIGGMLVMILFMLLFSGDPGGGMMSTHMRLRGPEWFFSLGLARSPSGTDGNNANDSSDKEEDQRDQARDSHQEEGEKEESNDMSMFTPAKRGAAGLALGIGVLLIALLLWRPHWAVVAQMPDPDSPRRIGHLLMDKYMIAFEGAGLLILLGIFGAVLLQRPGKYPDSAHREELRAAVEDAPAPVKTDPLKPLGLDRDREK
;
A
#
# COMPACT_ATOMS: atom_id res chain seq x y z
N MET A 1 4.05 -32.37 -33.41
CA MET A 1 2.81 -33.08 -33.07
C MET A 1 1.68 -32.18 -33.52
N GLU A 2 0.88 -32.59 -34.50
CA GLU A 2 -0.30 -31.80 -34.90
C GLU A 2 -1.35 -31.92 -33.79
N VAL A 3 -1.45 -30.89 -32.95
CA VAL A 3 -2.55 -30.77 -31.99
C VAL A 3 -3.83 -30.53 -32.76
N SER A 4 -4.91 -31.24 -32.42
CA SER A 4 -6.17 -31.03 -33.11
C SER A 4 -6.68 -29.60 -32.87
N PRO A 5 -7.24 -28.92 -33.90
CA PRO A 5 -7.74 -27.55 -33.73
C PRO A 5 -8.76 -27.44 -32.58
N VAL A 6 -9.60 -28.46 -32.42
CA VAL A 6 -10.58 -28.54 -31.32
C VAL A 6 -9.91 -28.51 -29.95
N LEU A 7 -8.79 -29.23 -29.78
CA LEU A 7 -8.03 -29.22 -28.53
C LEU A 7 -7.42 -27.84 -28.26
N GLN A 8 -6.95 -27.14 -29.29
CA GLN A 8 -6.40 -25.80 -29.15
C GLN A 8 -7.46 -24.78 -28.70
N TRP A 9 -8.66 -24.80 -29.30
CA TRP A 9 -9.77 -23.94 -28.88
C TRP A 9 -10.26 -24.27 -27.47
N ALA A 10 -10.32 -25.56 -27.12
CA ALA A 10 -10.68 -25.99 -25.77
C ALA A 10 -9.65 -25.53 -24.73
N ALA A 11 -8.36 -25.73 -25.00
CA ALA A 11 -7.28 -25.26 -24.13
C ALA A 11 -7.31 -23.74 -23.99
N PHE A 12 -7.51 -23.00 -25.08
CA PHE A 12 -7.65 -21.54 -25.06
C PHE A 12 -8.81 -21.11 -24.17
N GLY A 13 -9.98 -21.72 -24.34
CA GLY A 13 -11.17 -21.44 -23.52
C GLY A 13 -10.93 -21.68 -22.04
N ILE A 14 -10.25 -22.78 -21.68
CA ILE A 14 -9.93 -23.14 -20.29
C ILE A 14 -8.97 -22.11 -19.67
N PHE A 15 -7.84 -21.81 -20.34
CA PHE A 15 -6.85 -20.86 -19.80
C PHE A 15 -7.39 -19.43 -19.73
N ALA A 16 -8.17 -19.00 -20.74
CA ALA A 16 -8.84 -17.71 -20.73
C ALA A 16 -9.85 -17.61 -19.58
N PHE A 17 -10.67 -18.65 -19.38
CA PHE A 17 -11.62 -18.70 -18.28
C PHE A 17 -10.92 -18.65 -16.91
N ILE A 18 -9.85 -19.44 -16.71
CA ILE A 18 -9.06 -19.41 -15.47
C ILE A 18 -8.46 -18.02 -15.22
N SER A 19 -7.94 -17.37 -16.26
CA SER A 19 -7.35 -16.03 -16.15
C SER A 19 -8.37 -14.99 -15.70
N ILE A 20 -9.55 -14.98 -16.33
CA ILE A 20 -10.65 -14.05 -16.02
C ILE A 20 -11.26 -14.36 -14.66
N ALA A 21 -11.54 -15.64 -14.37
CA ALA A 21 -12.10 -16.06 -13.09
C ALA A 21 -11.14 -15.74 -11.92
N GLY A 22 -9.83 -15.91 -12.13
CA GLY A 22 -8.81 -15.51 -11.15
C GLY A 22 -8.78 -14.00 -10.92
N ALA A 23 -8.83 -13.19 -11.99
CA ALA A 23 -8.86 -11.74 -11.88
C ALA A 23 -10.15 -11.24 -11.18
N LEU A 24 -11.30 -11.81 -11.53
CA LEU A 24 -12.58 -11.48 -10.90
C LEU A 24 -12.60 -11.93 -9.44
N GLY A 25 -12.15 -13.15 -9.15
CA GLY A 25 -12.07 -13.69 -7.79
C GLY A 25 -11.14 -12.87 -6.89
N MET A 26 -10.02 -12.38 -7.42
CA MET A 26 -9.14 -11.45 -6.72
C MET A 26 -9.88 -10.14 -6.37
N ALA A 27 -10.62 -9.57 -7.33
CA ALA A 27 -11.31 -8.30 -7.17
C ALA A 27 -12.53 -8.36 -6.23
N THR A 28 -13.22 -9.51 -6.14
CA THR A 28 -14.43 -9.65 -5.30
C THR A 28 -14.14 -10.10 -3.87
N THR A 29 -12.96 -10.67 -3.63
CA THR A 29 -12.65 -11.30 -2.35
C THR A 29 -12.21 -10.27 -1.30
N MET A 30 -12.88 -10.28 -0.14
CA MET A 30 -12.63 -9.34 0.96
C MET A 30 -11.39 -9.65 1.81
N SER A 31 -10.82 -10.85 1.67
CA SER A 31 -9.61 -11.26 2.41
C SER A 31 -8.37 -11.17 1.53
N MET A 32 -7.33 -10.48 2.00
CA MET A 32 -6.12 -10.22 1.22
C MET A 32 -5.36 -11.49 0.81
N PHE A 33 -5.19 -12.44 1.72
CA PHE A 33 -4.49 -13.70 1.42
C PHE A 33 -5.17 -14.49 0.31
N ARG A 34 -6.50 -14.63 0.37
CA ARG A 34 -7.29 -15.34 -0.65
C ARG A 34 -7.28 -14.60 -1.99
N SER A 35 -7.25 -13.27 -1.97
CA SER A 35 -7.04 -12.45 -3.17
C SER A 35 -5.68 -12.78 -3.85
N GLY A 36 -4.62 -12.97 -3.06
CA GLY A 36 -3.31 -13.44 -3.55
C GLY A 36 -3.35 -14.81 -4.23
N ILE A 37 -4.12 -15.77 -3.69
CA ILE A 37 -4.31 -17.09 -4.32
C ILE A 37 -5.05 -16.97 -5.67
N PHE A 38 -6.07 -16.10 -5.75
CA PHE A 38 -6.78 -15.85 -7.01
C PHE A 38 -5.89 -15.15 -8.05
N LEU A 39 -4.98 -14.27 -7.63
CA LEU A 39 -3.98 -13.66 -8.51
C LEU A 39 -3.01 -14.72 -9.08
N MET A 40 -2.59 -15.69 -8.26
CA MET A 40 -1.78 -16.83 -8.71
C MET A 40 -2.49 -17.60 -9.84
N ALA A 41 -3.76 -17.93 -9.65
CA ALA A 41 -4.55 -18.61 -10.68
C ALA A 41 -4.63 -17.79 -11.97
N SER A 42 -4.80 -16.45 -11.85
CA SER A 42 -4.84 -15.57 -13.02
C SER A 42 -3.53 -15.58 -13.81
N PHE A 43 -2.37 -15.48 -13.14
CA PHE A 43 -1.06 -15.53 -13.79
C PHE A 43 -0.73 -16.89 -14.41
N ILE A 44 -1.18 -18.00 -13.81
CA ILE A 44 -1.07 -19.32 -14.43
C ILE A 44 -1.93 -19.39 -15.71
N GLY A 45 -3.14 -18.83 -15.68
CA GLY A 45 -3.99 -18.69 -16.87
C GLY A 45 -3.29 -17.93 -17.99
N VAL A 46 -2.71 -16.78 -17.68
CA VAL A 46 -1.95 -15.95 -18.65
C VAL A 46 -0.71 -16.68 -19.19
N ALA A 47 0.05 -17.37 -18.34
CA ALA A 47 1.20 -18.16 -18.77
C ALA A 47 0.80 -19.26 -19.77
N GLY A 48 -0.32 -19.94 -19.52
CA GLY A 48 -0.91 -20.90 -20.45
C GLY A 48 -1.27 -20.24 -21.79
N LEU A 49 -1.89 -19.05 -21.77
CA LEU A 49 -2.19 -18.31 -23.00
C LEU A 49 -0.93 -17.96 -23.81
N PHE A 50 0.19 -17.61 -23.17
CA PHE A 50 1.46 -17.38 -23.88
C PHE A 50 2.02 -18.65 -24.53
N ILE A 51 1.91 -19.81 -23.87
CA ILE A 51 2.28 -21.09 -24.46
C ILE A 51 1.42 -21.39 -25.70
N LEU A 52 0.11 -21.14 -25.62
CA LEU A 52 -0.81 -21.34 -26.74
C LEU A 52 -0.55 -20.39 -27.92
N LEU A 53 0.02 -19.21 -27.65
CA LEU A 53 0.46 -18.25 -28.65
C LEU A 53 1.85 -18.57 -29.23
N LEU A 54 2.48 -19.68 -28.81
CA LEU A 54 3.85 -20.04 -29.19
C LEU A 54 4.86 -18.94 -28.80
N ALA A 55 4.61 -18.26 -27.69
CA ALA A 55 5.45 -17.19 -27.16
C ALA A 55 6.30 -17.71 -25.99
N ASP A 56 7.23 -18.63 -26.28
CA ASP A 56 7.97 -19.41 -25.27
C ASP A 56 8.75 -18.53 -24.28
N LEU A 57 9.46 -17.51 -24.76
CA LEU A 57 10.19 -16.60 -23.88
C LEU A 57 9.24 -15.85 -22.95
N LEU A 58 8.10 -15.36 -23.45
CA LEU A 58 7.14 -14.60 -22.64
C LEU A 58 6.46 -15.50 -21.62
N ALA A 59 6.13 -16.75 -21.98
CA ALA A 59 5.60 -17.73 -21.04
C ALA A 59 6.58 -18.01 -19.89
N LEU A 60 7.87 -18.19 -20.20
CA LEU A 60 8.92 -18.39 -19.20
C LEU A 60 9.12 -17.15 -18.33
N LEU A 61 9.11 -15.95 -18.91
CA LEU A 61 9.18 -14.70 -18.15
C LEU A 61 7.95 -14.52 -17.25
N GLN A 62 6.76 -14.93 -17.70
CA GLN A 62 5.54 -14.90 -16.89
C GLN A 62 5.70 -15.77 -15.63
N ILE A 63 6.21 -16.98 -15.78
CA ILE A 63 6.39 -17.89 -14.64
C ILE A 63 7.55 -17.41 -13.75
N MET A 64 8.70 -17.06 -14.31
CA MET A 64 9.89 -16.72 -13.51
C MET A 64 9.75 -15.36 -12.82
N MET A 65 9.34 -14.31 -13.55
CA MET A 65 9.29 -12.94 -13.03
C MET A 65 8.00 -12.68 -12.26
N TYR A 66 6.85 -13.03 -12.83
CA TYR A 66 5.56 -12.72 -12.19
C TYR A 66 5.22 -13.75 -11.12
N ILE A 67 5.19 -15.04 -11.43
CA ILE A 67 4.85 -16.06 -10.41
C ILE A 67 6.00 -16.25 -9.41
N GLY A 68 7.25 -16.37 -9.88
CA GLY A 68 8.40 -16.68 -9.03
C GLY A 68 8.93 -15.48 -8.22
N GLY A 69 8.93 -14.29 -8.80
CA GLY A 69 9.44 -13.07 -8.15
C GLY A 69 8.33 -12.23 -7.52
N MET A 70 7.59 -11.51 -8.36
CA MET A 70 6.63 -10.49 -7.92
C MET A 70 5.52 -11.06 -7.05
N LEU A 71 4.89 -12.15 -7.48
CA LEU A 71 3.78 -12.79 -6.78
C LEU A 71 4.25 -13.36 -5.44
N VAL A 72 5.37 -14.09 -5.40
CA VAL A 72 5.92 -14.59 -4.13
C VAL A 72 6.25 -13.44 -3.17
N MET A 73 6.83 -12.34 -3.64
CA MET A 73 7.06 -11.15 -2.81
C MET A 73 5.75 -10.55 -2.28
N ILE A 74 4.72 -10.46 -3.12
CA ILE A 74 3.40 -9.98 -2.69
C ILE A 74 2.77 -10.95 -1.68
N LEU A 75 2.82 -12.26 -1.90
CA LEU A 75 2.25 -13.24 -0.96
C LEU A 75 3.00 -13.22 0.37
N PHE A 76 4.33 -13.12 0.35
CA PHE A 76 5.12 -13.04 1.58
C PHE A 76 4.77 -11.76 2.36
N MET A 77 4.67 -10.63 1.67
CA MET A 77 4.21 -9.38 2.27
C MET A 77 2.80 -9.53 2.86
N LEU A 78 1.84 -10.09 2.12
CA LEU A 78 0.47 -10.30 2.61
C LEU A 78 0.39 -11.29 3.78
N LEU A 79 1.25 -12.30 3.80
CA LEU A 79 1.33 -13.27 4.89
C LEU A 79 1.89 -12.63 6.16
N PHE A 80 2.90 -11.76 6.01
CA PHE A 80 3.55 -11.12 7.14
C PHE A 80 2.81 -9.86 7.63
N SER A 81 2.04 -9.20 6.77
CA SER A 81 1.50 -7.86 7.06
C SER A 81 0.26 -7.83 7.96
N GLY A 82 -0.39 -8.96 8.30
CA GLY A 82 -1.52 -9.03 9.26
C GLY A 82 -2.78 -8.24 8.84
N ASP A 83 -3.93 -8.91 8.79
CA ASP A 83 -5.24 -8.42 8.28
C ASP A 83 -5.47 -6.89 8.23
N PRO A 84 -5.20 -6.22 7.09
CA PRO A 84 -5.46 -4.78 6.95
C PRO A 84 -6.93 -4.44 6.65
N GLY A 85 -7.79 -5.45 6.46
CA GLY A 85 -9.14 -5.30 5.94
C GLY A 85 -10.30 -5.71 6.86
N GLY A 86 -10.01 -6.30 8.03
CA GLY A 86 -11.03 -6.96 8.86
C GLY A 86 -11.55 -6.17 10.07
N GLY A 87 -10.88 -5.09 10.49
CA GLY A 87 -11.12 -4.48 11.81
C GLY A 87 -12.06 -3.27 11.85
N MET A 88 -12.44 -2.67 10.71
CA MET A 88 -13.10 -1.34 10.69
C MET A 88 -14.59 -1.35 10.32
N MET A 89 -15.28 -2.49 10.44
CA MET A 89 -16.72 -2.57 10.08
C MET A 89 -17.57 -3.29 11.13
N SER A 90 -17.33 -3.01 12.42
CA SER A 90 -18.25 -3.40 13.51
C SER A 90 -19.04 -2.22 14.09
N THR A 91 -18.79 -0.98 13.66
CA THR A 91 -19.49 0.20 14.19
C THR A 91 -20.46 0.79 13.17
N HIS A 92 -21.71 0.36 13.30
CA HIS A 92 -22.88 1.22 13.11
C HIS A 92 -23.22 1.72 11.69
N MET A 93 -23.25 0.84 10.68
CA MET A 93 -23.94 1.15 9.41
C MET A 93 -25.35 0.55 9.41
N ARG A 94 -26.28 1.27 10.06
CA ARG A 94 -27.71 0.93 10.12
C ARG A 94 -28.45 1.60 8.96
N LEU A 95 -28.45 1.02 7.76
CA LEU A 95 -29.36 1.40 6.65
C LEU A 95 -29.64 0.14 5.80
N ARG A 96 -30.85 -0.44 5.81
CA ARG A 96 -32.07 -0.08 5.03
C ARG A 96 -31.87 -0.22 3.51
N GLY A 97 -31.63 -1.46 3.05
CA GLY A 97 -31.49 -1.90 1.66
C GLY A 97 -31.45 -3.44 1.59
N PRO A 98 -31.40 -4.08 0.40
CA PRO A 98 -31.65 -5.52 0.21
C PRO A 98 -30.45 -6.40 0.61
N GLU A 99 -29.91 -6.14 1.80
CA GLU A 99 -28.74 -6.77 2.43
C GLU A 99 -29.09 -8.09 3.16
N TRP A 100 -30.24 -8.71 2.89
CA TRP A 100 -30.72 -9.94 3.55
C TRP A 100 -30.07 -11.24 3.03
N PHE A 101 -29.41 -11.23 1.87
CA PHE A 101 -28.93 -12.47 1.26
C PHE A 101 -27.67 -13.08 1.90
N PHE A 102 -26.98 -12.37 2.81
CA PHE A 102 -25.68 -12.82 3.34
C PHE A 102 -25.56 -12.89 4.87
N SER A 103 -26.67 -12.82 5.62
CA SER A 103 -26.64 -12.88 7.10
C SER A 103 -27.24 -14.15 7.70
N LEU A 104 -27.18 -15.30 7.02
CA LEU A 104 -27.60 -16.57 7.60
C LEU A 104 -26.41 -17.31 8.22
N GLY A 105 -26.13 -16.99 9.48
CA GLY A 105 -25.36 -17.87 10.35
C GLY A 105 -24.43 -17.14 11.31
N LEU A 106 -24.83 -17.14 12.59
CA LEU A 106 -24.06 -16.80 13.80
C LEU A 106 -24.01 -15.33 14.22
N ALA A 107 -25.18 -14.80 14.61
CA ALA A 107 -25.23 -13.83 15.70
C ALA A 107 -25.04 -14.59 17.04
N ARG A 108 -23.85 -14.46 17.65
CA ARG A 108 -23.60 -14.85 19.04
C ARG A 108 -23.54 -13.58 19.90
N SER A 109 -24.53 -13.43 20.77
CA SER A 109 -24.52 -12.54 21.97
C SER A 109 -23.62 -13.18 23.06
N PRO A 110 -23.21 -12.55 24.19
CA PRO A 110 -23.57 -11.25 24.79
C PRO A 110 -22.41 -10.47 25.49
N SER A 111 -22.78 -9.45 26.30
CA SER A 111 -22.12 -8.75 27.44
C SER A 111 -21.85 -7.27 27.15
N GLY A 112 -22.29 -6.26 27.92
CA GLY A 112 -22.78 -6.19 29.30
C GLY A 112 -21.79 -5.34 30.10
N THR A 113 -22.06 -4.04 30.27
CA THR A 113 -21.64 -3.17 31.41
C THR A 113 -22.19 -1.75 31.13
N ASP A 114 -23.37 -1.45 31.70
CA ASP A 114 -23.86 -0.07 31.87
C ASP A 114 -23.31 0.44 33.21
N GLY A 115 -22.48 1.48 33.17
CA GLY A 115 -21.92 2.13 34.34
C GLY A 115 -22.24 3.63 34.35
N ASN A 116 -22.93 4.06 35.42
CA ASN A 116 -22.93 5.37 36.11
C ASN A 116 -22.72 6.67 35.30
N ASN A 117 -23.47 7.75 35.53
CA ASN A 117 -23.74 8.35 36.84
C ASN A 117 -24.91 9.35 36.71
N ALA A 118 -25.93 9.21 37.55
CA ALA A 118 -26.95 10.23 37.80
C ALA A 118 -26.80 10.72 39.25
N ASN A 119 -27.12 12.00 39.48
CA ASN A 119 -26.86 12.85 40.66
C ASN A 119 -25.53 13.61 40.50
N ASP A 120 -25.50 14.93 40.57
CA ASP A 120 -26.00 15.71 41.69
C ASP A 120 -26.45 17.12 41.26
N SER A 121 -27.49 17.57 41.96
CA SER A 121 -28.08 18.89 42.00
C SER A 121 -27.11 20.00 42.39
N SER A 122 -27.37 21.24 41.94
CA SER A 122 -27.71 22.40 42.78
C SER A 122 -27.25 23.74 42.17
N ASP A 123 -28.26 24.59 41.93
CA ASP A 123 -28.31 26.05 42.05
C ASP A 123 -27.00 26.81 42.24
N LYS A 124 -26.64 27.63 41.25
CA LYS A 124 -26.13 29.01 41.48
C LYS A 124 -26.63 29.95 40.39
N GLU A 125 -27.54 30.81 40.80
CA GLU A 125 -27.89 32.08 40.16
C GLU A 125 -26.72 33.07 40.23
N GLU A 126 -26.74 34.02 39.28
CA GLU A 126 -26.13 35.36 39.29
C GLU A 126 -24.60 35.48 39.48
N ASP A 127 -23.90 35.89 38.41
CA ASP A 127 -23.49 37.30 38.30
C ASP A 127 -23.06 37.64 36.85
N GLN A 128 -23.90 38.40 36.16
CA GLN A 128 -23.52 39.13 34.95
C GLN A 128 -22.96 40.48 35.40
N ARG A 129 -21.64 40.60 35.48
CA ARG A 129 -20.88 41.84 35.31
C ARG A 129 -19.39 41.49 35.26
N ASP A 130 -18.67 42.29 34.50
CA ASP A 130 -17.20 42.34 34.45
C ASP A 130 -16.48 41.35 33.51
N GLN A 131 -16.63 41.55 32.20
CA GLN A 131 -15.47 41.42 31.31
C GLN A 131 -15.62 42.28 30.04
N ALA A 132 -15.77 43.60 30.22
CA ALA A 132 -15.49 44.57 29.16
C ALA A 132 -14.15 45.23 29.47
N ARG A 133 -13.07 44.59 29.00
CA ARG A 133 -11.69 45.10 28.80
C ARG A 133 -10.76 43.89 28.78
N ASP A 134 -10.44 43.38 27.59
CA ASP A 134 -9.11 43.65 27.07
C ASP A 134 -9.05 43.34 25.59
N SER A 135 -8.73 44.37 24.82
CA SER A 135 -8.40 44.28 23.41
C SER A 135 -6.91 43.96 23.33
N HIS A 136 -6.59 42.67 23.42
CA HIS A 136 -5.31 42.17 22.94
C HIS A 136 -5.54 41.39 21.64
N GLN A 137 -5.30 42.14 20.57
CA GLN A 137 -5.10 41.67 19.22
C GLN A 137 -3.81 40.85 19.20
N GLU A 138 -3.95 39.55 19.39
CA GLU A 138 -3.02 38.57 18.84
C GLU A 138 -3.77 37.88 17.70
N GLU A 139 -3.35 38.18 16.48
CA GLU A 139 -3.73 37.44 15.28
C GLU A 139 -3.14 36.03 15.41
N GLY A 140 -3.85 35.18 16.13
CA GLY A 140 -3.70 33.74 16.00
C GLY A 140 -3.99 33.40 14.55
N GLU A 141 -2.97 32.91 13.85
CA GLU A 141 -3.14 32.18 12.61
C GLU A 141 -4.30 31.21 12.83
N LYS A 142 -5.37 31.40 12.07
CA LYS A 142 -6.43 30.40 11.99
C LYS A 142 -5.73 29.15 11.48
N GLU A 143 -5.40 28.24 12.40
CA GLU A 143 -5.35 26.83 12.07
C GLU A 143 -6.73 26.51 11.54
N GLU A 144 -6.86 26.67 10.23
CA GLU A 144 -7.82 25.95 9.42
C GLU A 144 -7.61 24.51 9.83
N SER A 145 -8.46 24.05 10.75
CA SER A 145 -8.83 22.67 10.94
C SER A 145 -9.10 22.15 9.53
N ASN A 146 -8.03 21.65 8.90
CA ASN A 146 -8.09 20.95 7.66
C ASN A 146 -8.85 19.68 8.02
N ASP A 147 -10.16 19.78 7.88
CA ASP A 147 -11.08 18.67 7.67
C ASP A 147 -10.60 17.97 6.38
N MET A 148 -9.48 17.27 6.49
CA MET A 148 -9.09 16.18 5.60
C MET A 148 -9.90 14.94 5.98
N SER A 149 -11.20 15.13 6.19
CA SER A 149 -12.21 14.10 6.00
C SER A 149 -12.49 13.99 4.50
N MET A 150 -11.44 13.72 3.70
CA MET A 150 -11.62 13.23 2.34
C MET A 150 -12.06 11.76 2.39
N PHE A 151 -13.22 11.50 2.99
CA PHE A 151 -13.98 10.31 2.65
C PHE A 151 -14.45 10.53 1.22
N THR A 152 -13.72 10.01 0.24
CA THR A 152 -14.27 9.90 -1.10
C THR A 152 -15.22 8.70 -1.10
N PRO A 153 -16.57 8.87 -1.14
CA PRO A 153 -17.48 7.76 -1.34
C PRO A 153 -17.40 7.28 -2.80
N ALA A 154 -16.28 6.67 -3.19
CA ALA A 154 -16.04 6.24 -4.57
C ALA A 154 -16.69 4.89 -4.92
N LYS A 155 -17.70 4.41 -4.18
CA LYS A 155 -18.21 3.03 -4.33
C LYS A 155 -19.12 2.81 -5.55
N ARG A 156 -19.49 3.84 -6.31
CA ARG A 156 -20.27 3.69 -7.57
C ARG A 156 -19.63 4.37 -8.78
N GLY A 157 -19.03 5.54 -8.60
CA GLY A 157 -18.37 6.28 -9.68
C GLY A 157 -17.15 5.55 -10.26
N ALA A 158 -16.30 4.98 -9.40
CA ALA A 158 -15.09 4.28 -9.84
C ALA A 158 -15.40 3.00 -10.64
N ALA A 159 -16.41 2.23 -10.21
CA ALA A 159 -16.85 1.03 -10.93
C ALA A 159 -17.46 1.36 -12.29
N GLY A 160 -18.28 2.43 -12.36
CA GLY A 160 -18.84 2.91 -13.62
C GLY A 160 -17.77 3.41 -14.60
N LEU A 161 -16.74 4.08 -14.08
CA LEU A 161 -15.62 4.57 -14.89
C LEU A 161 -14.76 3.43 -15.43
N ALA A 162 -14.48 2.41 -14.61
CA ALA A 162 -13.76 1.20 -15.05
C ALA A 162 -14.52 0.44 -16.15
N LEU A 163 -15.84 0.26 -15.99
CA LEU A 163 -16.68 -0.35 -17.03
C LEU A 163 -16.75 0.52 -18.29
N GLY A 164 -16.87 1.85 -18.13
CA GLY A 164 -16.88 2.80 -19.25
C GLY A 164 -15.59 2.74 -20.06
N ILE A 165 -14.43 2.72 -19.39
CA ILE A 165 -13.12 2.53 -20.04
C ILE A 165 -13.06 1.17 -20.74
N GLY A 166 -13.52 0.10 -20.07
CA GLY A 166 -13.54 -1.24 -20.66
C GLY A 166 -14.35 -1.29 -21.96
N VAL A 167 -15.57 -0.75 -21.95
CA VAL A 167 -16.44 -0.66 -23.13
C VAL A 167 -15.81 0.22 -24.20
N LEU A 168 -15.23 1.35 -23.83
CA LEU A 168 -14.54 2.24 -24.77
C LEU A 168 -13.36 1.54 -25.46
N LEU A 169 -12.54 0.81 -24.72
CA LEU A 169 -11.40 0.07 -25.27
C LEU A 169 -11.86 -1.04 -26.20
N ILE A 170 -12.91 -1.79 -25.84
CA ILE A 170 -13.50 -2.81 -26.72
C ILE A 170 -14.08 -2.17 -27.99
N ALA A 171 -14.80 -1.05 -27.84
CA ALA A 171 -15.35 -0.32 -28.98
C ALA A 171 -14.23 0.18 -29.91
N LEU A 172 -13.15 0.74 -29.35
CA LEU A 172 -11.98 1.19 -30.12
C LEU A 172 -11.27 0.02 -30.81
N LEU A 173 -11.15 -1.13 -30.13
CA LEU A 173 -10.56 -2.35 -30.68
C LEU A 173 -11.36 -2.88 -31.89
N LEU A 174 -12.70 -2.85 -31.80
CA LEU A 174 -13.61 -3.25 -32.88
C LEU A 174 -13.66 -2.21 -34.01
N TRP A 175 -13.46 -0.93 -33.71
CA TRP A 175 -13.46 0.15 -34.71
C TRP A 175 -12.23 0.13 -35.60
N ARG A 176 -11.14 -0.54 -35.20
CA ARG A 176 -9.89 -0.57 -35.99
C ARG A 176 -10.11 -1.43 -37.26
N PRO A 177 -10.14 -0.84 -38.46
CA PRO A 177 -10.30 -1.62 -39.68
C PRO A 177 -9.00 -2.40 -39.91
N HIS A 178 -9.12 -3.71 -40.13
CA HIS A 178 -8.11 -4.68 -40.57
C HIS A 178 -6.83 -4.85 -39.72
N TRP A 179 -6.77 -5.97 -38.99
CA TRP A 179 -5.52 -6.54 -38.50
C TRP A 179 -4.83 -7.29 -39.64
N ALA A 180 -3.63 -6.86 -40.03
CA ALA A 180 -2.82 -7.60 -40.98
C ALA A 180 -2.35 -8.90 -40.33
N VAL A 181 -3.08 -10.00 -40.54
CA VAL A 181 -2.68 -11.32 -40.06
C VAL A 181 -1.62 -11.86 -40.99
N VAL A 182 -0.38 -11.89 -40.51
CA VAL A 182 0.73 -12.49 -41.23
C VAL A 182 0.82 -13.95 -40.83
N ALA A 183 0.62 -14.86 -41.78
CA ALA A 183 0.78 -16.29 -41.58
C ALA A 183 2.28 -16.68 -41.57
N GLN A 184 3.04 -16.15 -40.62
CA GLN A 184 4.40 -16.57 -40.34
C GLN A 184 4.38 -17.50 -39.14
N MET A 185 5.02 -18.66 -39.28
CA MET A 185 5.25 -19.53 -38.13
C MET A 185 6.15 -18.78 -37.13
N PRO A 186 5.79 -18.74 -35.84
CA PRO A 186 6.64 -18.14 -34.81
C PRO A 186 8.05 -18.75 -34.83
N ASP A 187 9.06 -17.88 -34.66
CA ASP A 187 10.46 -18.26 -34.71
C ASP A 187 10.82 -19.16 -33.50
N PRO A 188 11.27 -20.40 -33.70
CA PRO A 188 11.66 -21.29 -32.60
C PRO A 188 12.88 -20.75 -31.83
N ASP A 189 13.72 -19.92 -32.45
CA ASP A 189 14.88 -19.29 -31.81
C ASP A 189 14.57 -17.86 -31.31
N SER A 190 13.30 -17.58 -31.00
CA SER A 190 12.85 -16.27 -30.50
C SER A 190 13.68 -15.69 -29.34
N PRO A 191 14.20 -16.47 -28.35
CA PRO A 191 15.04 -15.92 -27.29
C PRO A 191 16.33 -15.29 -27.79
N ARG A 192 16.99 -15.93 -28.78
CA ARG A 192 18.24 -15.44 -29.35
C ARG A 192 18.02 -14.14 -30.10
N ARG A 193 16.93 -14.06 -30.87
CA ARG A 193 16.56 -12.86 -31.63
C ARG A 193 16.24 -11.68 -30.72
N ILE A 194 15.52 -11.92 -29.63
CA ILE A 194 15.24 -10.90 -28.63
C ILE A 194 16.53 -10.42 -27.96
N GLY A 195 17.46 -11.33 -27.66
CA GLY A 195 18.79 -10.97 -27.15
C GLY A 195 19.57 -10.03 -28.07
N HIS A 196 19.61 -10.32 -29.37
CA HIS A 196 20.26 -9.44 -30.35
C HIS A 196 19.56 -8.06 -30.44
N LEU A 197 18.23 -8.04 -30.46
CA LEU A 197 17.48 -6.78 -30.48
C LEU A 197 17.74 -5.92 -29.24
N LEU A 198 17.88 -6.54 -28.06
CA LEU A 198 18.19 -5.86 -26.81
C LEU A 198 19.60 -5.25 -26.81
N MET A 199 20.58 -5.95 -27.39
CA MET A 199 21.97 -5.50 -27.42
C MET A 199 22.26 -4.50 -28.55
N ASP A 200 21.54 -4.58 -29.67
CA ASP A 200 21.75 -3.70 -30.82
C ASP A 200 20.80 -2.49 -30.80
N LYS A 201 19.52 -2.72 -31.13
CA LYS A 201 18.55 -1.64 -31.35
C LYS A 201 18.06 -1.02 -30.04
N TYR A 202 17.89 -1.83 -29.00
CA TYR A 202 17.30 -1.42 -27.73
C TYR A 202 18.32 -1.30 -26.59
N MET A 203 19.61 -1.15 -26.92
CA MET A 203 20.70 -1.07 -25.94
C MET A 203 20.43 -0.01 -24.85
N ILE A 204 20.00 1.19 -25.24
CA ILE A 204 19.71 2.27 -24.29
C ILE A 204 18.53 1.95 -23.38
N ALA A 205 17.50 1.27 -23.89
CA ALA A 205 16.36 0.84 -23.07
C ALA A 205 16.79 -0.26 -22.08
N PHE A 206 17.68 -1.16 -22.49
CA PHE A 206 18.26 -2.18 -21.63
C PHE A 206 19.12 -1.58 -20.51
N GLU A 207 19.99 -0.62 -20.84
CA GLU A 207 20.78 0.12 -19.84
C GLU A 207 19.88 0.88 -18.87
N GLY A 208 18.85 1.57 -19.40
CA GLY A 208 17.85 2.26 -18.60
C GLY A 208 17.10 1.32 -17.66
N ALA A 209 16.73 0.11 -18.10
CA ALA A 209 16.12 -0.90 -17.23
C ALA A 209 17.06 -1.33 -16.10
N GLY A 210 18.36 -1.49 -16.37
CA GLY A 210 19.37 -1.75 -15.34
C GLY A 210 19.45 -0.63 -14.29
N LEU A 211 19.43 0.63 -14.72
CA LEU A 211 19.38 1.78 -13.82
C LEU A 211 18.07 1.84 -13.01
N LEU A 212 16.94 1.48 -13.61
CA LEU A 212 15.65 1.39 -12.91
C LEU A 212 15.66 0.31 -11.83
N ILE A 213 16.27 -0.85 -12.10
CA ILE A 213 16.42 -1.91 -11.09
C ILE A 213 17.33 -1.43 -9.95
N LEU A 214 18.46 -0.77 -10.27
CA LEU A 214 19.36 -0.21 -9.27
C LEU A 214 18.63 0.80 -8.39
N LEU A 215 17.88 1.73 -8.99
CA LEU A 215 17.08 2.71 -8.28
C LEU A 215 15.99 2.05 -7.43
N GLY A 216 15.37 0.99 -7.94
CA GLY A 216 14.38 0.21 -7.20
C GLY A 216 14.95 -0.46 -5.96
N ILE A 217 16.11 -1.11 -6.08
CA ILE A 217 16.79 -1.76 -4.95
C ILE A 217 17.26 -0.70 -3.94
N PHE A 218 17.93 0.35 -4.41
CA PHE A 218 18.43 1.42 -3.53
C PHE A 218 17.28 2.14 -2.82
N GLY A 219 16.19 2.43 -3.54
CA GLY A 219 14.97 3.00 -2.98
C GLY A 219 14.35 2.11 -1.91
N ALA A 220 14.19 0.81 -2.18
CA ALA A 220 13.65 -0.14 -1.20
C ALA A 220 14.52 -0.23 0.07
N VAL A 221 15.84 -0.28 -0.08
CA VAL A 221 16.79 -0.34 1.06
C VAL A 221 16.80 0.95 1.87
N LEU A 222 16.78 2.12 1.21
CA LEU A 222 16.71 3.40 1.93
C LEU A 222 15.42 3.54 2.72
N LEU A 223 14.28 3.07 2.16
CA LEU A 223 12.98 3.15 2.81
C LEU A 223 12.88 2.21 4.03
N GLN A 224 13.59 1.08 4.00
CA GLN A 224 13.60 0.12 5.11
C GLN A 224 14.58 0.48 6.23
N ARG A 225 15.38 1.55 6.10
CA ARG A 225 16.36 1.91 7.12
C ARG A 225 15.69 2.68 8.27
N PRO A 226 15.53 2.09 9.48
CA PRO A 226 14.94 2.81 10.61
C PRO A 226 15.83 4.00 10.99
N GLY A 227 15.22 5.17 11.13
CA GLY A 227 15.92 6.39 11.54
C GLY A 227 16.45 6.25 12.97
N LYS A 228 17.74 6.51 13.17
CA LYS A 228 18.35 6.62 14.51
C LYS A 228 18.05 8.00 15.12
N TYR A 229 16.79 8.41 15.16
CA TYR A 229 16.40 9.57 15.95
C TYR A 229 15.85 9.06 17.28
N PRO A 230 16.38 9.54 18.43
CA PRO A 230 15.76 9.25 19.71
C PRO A 230 14.31 9.74 19.69
N ASP A 231 13.43 8.90 20.20
CA ASP A 231 11.99 9.12 20.26
C ASP A 231 11.66 10.51 20.84
N SER A 232 10.54 11.08 20.42
CA SER A 232 10.00 12.35 20.94
C SER A 232 9.98 12.38 22.47
N ALA A 233 9.65 11.25 23.11
CA ALA A 233 9.70 11.06 24.55
C ALA A 233 11.10 11.30 25.14
N HIS A 234 12.16 10.80 24.49
CA HIS A 234 13.53 11.03 24.93
C HIS A 234 14.00 12.47 24.66
N ARG A 235 13.45 13.13 23.64
CA ARG A 235 13.68 14.57 23.41
C ARG A 235 13.01 15.45 24.45
N GLU A 236 11.81 15.11 24.89
CA GLU A 236 11.13 15.79 25.99
C GLU A 236 11.86 15.56 27.32
N GLU A 237 12.33 14.34 27.57
CA GLU A 237 13.16 14.01 28.73
C GLU A 237 14.49 14.78 28.72
N LEU A 238 15.18 14.83 27.57
CA LEU A 238 16.40 15.63 27.39
C LEU A 238 16.13 17.13 27.50
N ARG A 239 15.01 17.63 26.98
CA ARG A 239 14.62 19.04 27.15
C ARG A 239 14.32 19.36 28.61
N ALA A 240 13.55 18.51 29.29
CA ALA A 240 13.28 18.65 30.71
C ALA A 240 14.57 18.62 31.53
N ALA A 241 15.52 17.75 31.18
CA ALA A 241 16.84 17.67 31.82
C ALA A 241 17.80 18.82 31.46
N VAL A 242 17.56 19.56 30.37
CA VAL A 242 18.35 20.74 29.96
C VAL A 242 17.72 22.03 30.51
N GLU A 243 16.40 22.05 30.64
CA GLU A 243 15.62 23.16 31.21
C GLU A 243 15.76 23.21 32.73
N ASP A 244 15.94 22.05 33.37
CA ASP A 244 16.58 21.96 34.69
C ASP A 244 18.08 22.26 34.51
N ALA A 245 18.42 23.55 34.47
CA ALA A 245 19.78 24.01 34.21
C ALA A 245 20.79 23.22 35.07
N PRO A 246 21.92 22.74 34.51
CA PRO A 246 22.88 21.98 35.29
C PRO A 246 23.29 22.81 36.50
N ALA A 247 23.28 22.19 37.69
CA ALA A 247 23.67 22.85 38.92
C ALA A 247 24.92 23.69 38.66
N PRO A 248 24.92 24.99 39.03
CA PRO A 248 25.99 25.91 38.65
C PRO A 248 27.31 25.25 38.97
N VAL A 249 28.18 25.14 37.96
CA VAL A 249 29.49 24.52 38.11
C VAL A 249 30.09 25.13 39.36
N LYS A 250 30.25 24.32 40.42
CA LYS A 250 30.88 24.78 41.65
C LYS A 250 32.29 25.18 41.26
N THR A 251 32.50 26.47 41.07
CA THR A 251 33.81 27.07 41.18
C THR A 251 34.13 27.01 42.66
N ASP A 252 34.47 25.82 43.16
CA ASP A 252 35.24 25.74 44.38
C ASP A 252 36.41 26.69 44.16
N PRO A 253 36.64 27.67 45.05
CA PRO A 253 37.82 28.49 44.95
C PRO A 253 38.97 27.50 44.99
N LEU A 254 39.60 27.26 43.82
CA LEU A 254 40.68 26.31 43.69
C LEU A 254 41.64 26.67 44.81
N LYS A 255 41.82 25.75 45.76
CA LYS A 255 42.72 25.92 46.89
C LYS A 255 44.01 26.43 46.27
N PRO A 256 44.48 27.65 46.60
CA PRO A 256 45.64 28.20 45.93
C PRO A 256 46.74 27.16 46.10
N LEU A 257 47.20 26.63 44.97
CA LEU A 257 48.33 25.70 44.98
C LEU A 257 49.44 26.52 45.62
N GLY A 258 49.76 26.19 46.87
CA GLY A 258 50.84 26.81 47.60
C GLY A 258 52.09 26.54 46.81
N LEU A 259 52.47 27.50 45.97
CA LEU A 259 53.79 27.53 45.38
C LEU A 259 54.73 27.69 46.56
N ASP A 260 55.24 26.54 46.98
CA ASP A 260 56.20 26.30 48.03
C ASP A 260 57.49 27.05 47.64
N ARG A 261 57.49 28.37 47.88
CA ARG A 261 58.61 29.27 47.55
C ARG A 261 59.79 29.12 48.52
N ASP A 262 59.74 28.16 49.42
CA ASP A 262 60.71 28.00 50.50
C ASP A 262 61.74 26.86 50.23
N ARG A 263 61.80 26.33 49.00
CA ARG A 263 62.85 25.36 48.59
C ARG A 263 64.07 25.97 47.88
N GLU A 264 64.40 27.22 48.15
CA GLU A 264 65.70 27.76 47.78
C GLU A 264 66.29 28.56 48.94
N LYS A 265 67.12 27.88 49.75
CA LYS A 265 68.39 28.39 50.29
C LYS A 265 69.15 27.27 50.98
#